data_AF-A0A397BTU2-F1
#
_entry.id   AF-A0A397BTU2-F1
#
_cell.length_a   1.000
_cell.length_b   1.000
_cell.length_c   1.000
_cell.angle_alpha   90.00
_cell.angle_beta   90.00
_cell.angle_gamma   90.00
#
_symmetry.space_group_name_H-M   'P 1'
#
loop_
_entity.id
_entity.type
_entity.pdbx_description
1 polymer ?
#
loop_
_entity_poly.entity_id
_entity_poly.type
_entity_poly.pdbx_seq_one_letter_code
_entity_poly.pdbx_strand_id
1 'polypeptide(L)'
;MRILTAVCLLSLFSSLAALEKTGTTFAEFLHLPNDSQVVFSVTDIIANPIARNTATHRSLESTNGRKKITPREYMAAVNTYKPSSFVALADEVDGTFGAKRQQNAMENSIVWLDECLSLRDPSSSPSRIFGVLCGGDIPRLRETSAVETCKRSIDGVVISGLGGGETLEFRHQVLELYAKVVPTALPRLLLNVGNPLEVLAAVASGVDAFMSSYPYIVSKFAYALVFWIGSPSTSNEPGSSDKSATKINLRDKKYDRDMRPLLPGCPCFACTHHSRAYINHLLNVHEMLANIL
;
A
#
# COMPACT_ATOMS: atom_id res chain seq x y z
N MET A 1 -12.25 14.63 6.58
CA MET A 1 -11.55 13.33 6.48
C MET A 1 -10.22 13.61 5.81
N ARG A 2 -9.09 13.52 6.53
CA ARG A 2 -7.78 13.76 5.91
C ARG A 2 -7.49 12.57 4.99
N ILE A 3 -7.28 12.83 3.71
CA ILE A 3 -6.99 11.77 2.73
C ILE A 3 -5.48 11.54 2.73
N LEU A 4 -5.07 10.31 3.03
CA LEU A 4 -3.70 9.84 2.87
C LEU A 4 -3.59 9.18 1.49
N THR A 5 -2.96 9.85 0.55
CA THR A 5 -2.79 9.37 -0.82
C THR A 5 -1.41 8.75 -0.97
N ALA A 6 -1.37 7.44 -1.18
CA ALA A 6 -0.12 6.74 -1.52
C ALA A 6 0.15 6.84 -3.01
N VAL A 7 1.37 7.23 -3.37
CA VAL A 7 1.79 7.41 -4.77
C VAL A 7 3.07 6.61 -5.02
N CYS A 8 3.02 5.80 -6.08
CA CYS A 8 4.19 5.06 -6.55
C CYS A 8 5.11 5.99 -7.35
N LEU A 9 6.27 6.34 -6.78
CA LEU A 9 7.23 7.26 -7.37
C LEU A 9 7.78 6.77 -8.72
N LEU A 10 7.73 5.46 -8.97
CA LEU A 10 8.19 4.85 -10.21
C LEU A 10 7.54 5.48 -11.45
N SER A 11 6.22 5.68 -11.38
CA SER A 11 5.44 6.29 -12.47
C SER A 11 5.78 7.77 -12.71
N LEU A 12 6.40 8.42 -11.73
CA LEU A 12 6.67 9.86 -11.73
C LEU A 12 8.07 10.21 -12.17
N PHE A 13 9.02 9.27 -12.20
CA PHE A 13 10.40 9.58 -12.60
C PHE A 13 10.54 10.17 -14.00
N SER A 14 9.62 9.86 -14.93
CA SER A 14 9.58 10.47 -16.26
C SER A 14 9.09 11.92 -16.25
N SER A 15 8.33 12.32 -15.24
CA SER A 15 7.68 13.64 -15.12
C SER A 15 8.47 14.61 -14.26
N LEU A 16 9.60 14.17 -13.71
CA LEU A 16 10.39 14.91 -12.72
C LEU A 16 10.89 16.25 -13.27
N ALA A 17 11.46 16.24 -14.48
CA ALA A 17 11.92 17.44 -15.16
C ALA A 17 10.77 18.42 -15.52
N ALA A 18 9.53 17.93 -15.63
CA ALA A 18 8.38 18.80 -15.85
C ALA A 18 7.98 19.52 -14.56
N LEU A 19 7.98 18.81 -13.42
CA LEU A 19 7.66 19.43 -12.13
C LEU A 19 8.76 20.40 -11.67
N GLU A 20 10.04 20.07 -11.90
CA GLU A 20 11.15 20.99 -11.56
C GLU A 20 11.00 22.36 -12.22
N LYS A 21 10.48 22.41 -13.45
CA LYS A 21 10.23 23.66 -14.18
C LYS A 21 9.10 24.50 -13.56
N THR A 22 8.14 23.90 -12.87
CA THR A 22 7.02 24.63 -12.28
C THR A 22 7.39 25.24 -10.93
N GLY A 23 8.37 24.67 -10.22
CA GLY A 23 8.74 25.09 -8.87
C GLY A 23 7.67 24.83 -7.80
N THR A 24 6.61 24.09 -8.15
CA THR A 24 5.50 23.74 -7.26
C THR A 24 5.71 22.37 -6.62
N THR A 25 5.05 22.14 -5.49
CA THR A 25 5.01 20.80 -4.87
C THR A 25 4.15 19.83 -5.68
N PHE A 26 4.31 18.53 -5.47
CA PHE A 26 3.50 17.52 -6.14
C PHE A 26 1.99 17.70 -5.90
N ALA A 27 1.60 18.06 -4.67
CA ALA A 27 0.20 18.27 -4.32
C ALA A 27 -0.40 19.50 -5.02
N GLU A 28 0.36 20.61 -5.10
CA GLU A 28 -0.04 21.82 -5.82
C GLU A 28 -0.17 21.56 -7.32
N PHE A 29 0.77 20.83 -7.91
CA PHE A 29 0.75 20.48 -9.33
C PHE A 29 -0.49 19.67 -9.73
N LEU A 30 -0.94 18.76 -8.85
CA LEU A 30 -2.15 17.98 -9.06
C LEU A 30 -3.43 18.66 -8.56
N HIS A 31 -3.33 19.89 -8.04
CA HIS A 31 -4.44 20.61 -7.39
C HIS A 31 -5.17 19.76 -6.34
N LEU A 32 -4.41 18.99 -5.56
CA LEU A 32 -4.98 18.23 -4.45
C LEU A 32 -5.50 19.18 -3.37
N PRO A 33 -6.57 18.81 -2.64
CA PRO A 33 -7.05 19.58 -1.50
C PRO A 33 -5.92 19.91 -0.51
N ASN A 34 -5.92 21.12 0.05
CA ASN A 34 -4.82 21.65 0.88
C ASN A 34 -4.47 20.80 2.13
N ASP A 35 -5.36 19.91 2.59
CA ASP A 35 -5.14 19.01 3.72
C ASP A 35 -4.66 17.60 3.32
N SER A 36 -4.50 17.35 2.01
CA SER A 36 -4.06 16.06 1.47
C SER A 36 -2.67 15.71 1.96
N GLN A 37 -2.51 14.51 2.51
CA GLN A 37 -1.22 13.97 2.89
C GLN A 37 -0.76 12.99 1.80
N VAL A 38 0.41 13.24 1.22
CA VAL A 38 0.95 12.39 0.16
C VAL A 38 2.10 11.55 0.71
N VAL A 39 1.99 10.23 0.56
CA VAL A 39 3.03 9.25 0.92
C VAL A 39 3.68 8.74 -0.36
N PHE A 40 4.98 8.92 -0.49
CA PHE A 40 5.74 8.38 -1.61
C PHE A 40 6.33 7.03 -1.26
N SER A 41 6.15 6.07 -2.16
CA SER A 41 6.82 4.77 -2.09
C SER A 41 7.33 4.38 -3.47
N VAL A 42 8.43 3.66 -3.51
CA VAL A 42 8.93 2.99 -4.73
C VAL A 42 8.36 1.58 -4.89
N THR A 43 7.71 1.05 -3.86
CA THR A 43 7.05 -0.25 -3.91
C THR A 43 5.70 -0.12 -4.59
N ASP A 44 5.58 -0.76 -5.75
CA ASP A 44 4.32 -0.89 -6.46
C ASP A 44 3.48 -2.01 -5.84
N ILE A 45 2.49 -1.61 -5.03
CA ILE A 45 1.54 -2.50 -4.35
C ILE A 45 0.51 -3.13 -5.30
N ILE A 46 0.50 -2.77 -6.58
CA ILE A 46 -0.37 -3.35 -7.61
C ILE A 46 0.39 -4.42 -8.39
N ALA A 47 1.60 -4.11 -8.84
CA ALA A 47 2.39 -5.00 -9.71
C ALA A 47 3.25 -6.01 -8.95
N ASN A 48 3.61 -5.75 -7.68
CA ASN A 48 4.50 -6.58 -6.85
C ASN A 48 5.65 -7.25 -7.63
N PRO A 49 6.49 -6.49 -8.36
CA PRO A 49 7.51 -7.08 -9.21
C PRO A 49 8.60 -7.77 -8.38
N ILE A 50 9.03 -8.96 -8.82
CA ILE A 50 10.15 -9.69 -8.21
C ILE A 50 11.42 -8.83 -8.33
N ALA A 51 11.97 -8.43 -7.20
CA ALA A 51 13.05 -7.46 -7.17
C ALA A 51 14.39 -8.08 -7.60
N ARG A 52 14.90 -7.65 -8.76
CA ARG A 52 16.27 -7.96 -9.22
C ARG A 52 17.25 -6.86 -8.83
N ASN A 53 17.31 -6.56 -7.54
CA ASN A 53 18.15 -5.50 -6.98
C ASN A 53 19.60 -5.96 -6.82
N THR A 54 20.49 -4.98 -6.69
CA THR A 54 21.88 -5.18 -6.28
C THR A 54 22.19 -4.30 -5.06
N ALA A 55 23.40 -4.42 -4.51
CA ALA A 55 23.83 -3.58 -3.38
C ALA A 55 23.88 -2.07 -3.68
N THR A 56 23.90 -1.68 -4.97
CA THR A 56 24.06 -0.27 -5.37
C THR A 56 22.79 0.40 -5.84
N HIS A 57 21.79 -0.37 -6.25
CA HIS A 57 20.55 0.18 -6.80
C HIS A 57 19.38 -0.77 -6.66
N ARG A 58 18.20 -0.17 -6.53
CA ARG A 58 16.93 -0.86 -6.71
C ARG A 58 16.57 -0.88 -8.19
N SER A 59 16.15 -2.04 -8.69
CA SER A 59 15.61 -2.17 -10.04
C SER A 59 14.10 -2.13 -9.99
N LEU A 60 13.49 -1.23 -10.76
CA LEU A 60 12.05 -1.05 -10.85
C LEU A 60 11.59 -1.21 -12.29
N GLU A 61 10.46 -1.89 -12.50
CA GLU A 61 9.86 -2.08 -13.83
C GLU A 61 8.67 -1.15 -14.00
N SER A 62 8.76 -0.23 -14.96
CA SER A 62 7.70 0.71 -15.31
C SER A 62 7.10 0.38 -16.68
N THR A 63 6.01 1.04 -17.05
CA THR A 63 5.46 1.00 -18.42
C THR A 63 6.47 1.46 -19.48
N ASN A 64 7.46 2.26 -19.09
CA ASN A 64 8.55 2.73 -19.95
C ASN A 64 9.80 1.82 -19.90
N GLY A 65 9.69 0.64 -19.29
CA GLY A 65 10.79 -0.32 -19.13
C GLY A 65 11.44 -0.30 -17.75
N ARG A 66 12.56 -1.04 -17.62
CA ARG A 66 13.31 -1.20 -16.37
C ARG A 66 14.20 0.00 -16.09
N LYS A 67 14.02 0.61 -14.92
CA LYS A 67 14.86 1.69 -14.40
C LYS A 67 15.65 1.21 -13.18
N LYS A 68 16.92 1.59 -13.13
CA LYS A 68 17.77 1.41 -11.95
C LYS A 68 17.77 2.72 -11.18
N ILE A 69 17.54 2.66 -9.88
CA ILE A 69 17.47 3.84 -9.01
C ILE A 69 18.39 3.64 -7.83
N THR A 70 19.35 4.55 -7.70
CA THR A 70 20.23 4.67 -6.53
C THR A 70 19.54 5.46 -5.42
N PRO A 71 20.00 5.36 -4.15
CA PRO A 71 19.48 6.20 -3.06
C PRO A 71 19.62 7.70 -3.36
N ARG A 72 20.71 8.10 -4.03
CA ARG A 72 20.91 9.49 -4.47
C ARG A 72 19.86 9.98 -5.46
N GLU A 73 19.59 9.23 -6.53
CA GLU A 73 18.56 9.58 -7.51
C GLU A 73 17.16 9.57 -6.88
N TYR A 74 16.92 8.63 -5.96
CA TYR A 74 15.68 8.55 -5.20
C TYR A 74 15.46 9.80 -4.34
N MET A 75 16.47 10.20 -3.55
CA MET A 75 16.35 11.36 -2.67
C MET A 75 16.30 12.67 -3.45
N ALA A 76 16.99 12.79 -4.59
CA ALA A 76 16.83 13.93 -5.48
C ALA A 76 15.36 14.08 -5.89
N ALA A 77 14.70 12.98 -6.26
CA ALA A 77 13.28 12.99 -6.58
C ALA A 77 12.40 13.39 -5.40
N VAL A 78 12.62 12.80 -4.22
CA VAL A 78 11.87 13.14 -3.00
C VAL A 78 12.00 14.63 -2.66
N ASN A 79 13.22 15.17 -2.72
CA ASN A 79 13.50 16.58 -2.43
C ASN A 79 12.87 17.53 -3.46
N THR A 80 12.76 17.11 -4.72
CA THR A 80 12.04 17.85 -5.78
C THR A 80 10.53 17.83 -5.56
N TYR A 81 9.95 16.66 -5.32
CA TYR A 81 8.50 16.49 -5.22
C TYR A 81 7.90 16.99 -3.90
N LYS A 82 8.72 17.02 -2.84
CA LYS A 82 8.37 17.48 -1.49
C LYS A 82 7.07 16.84 -0.97
N PRO A 83 6.97 15.50 -0.90
CA PRO A 83 5.78 14.83 -0.37
C PRO A 83 5.63 15.11 1.12
N SER A 84 4.45 14.87 1.68
CA SER A 84 4.25 14.97 3.14
C SER A 84 5.05 13.92 3.91
N SER A 85 5.23 12.75 3.30
CA SER A 85 6.06 11.67 3.80
C SER A 85 6.54 10.74 2.69
N PHE A 86 7.58 9.97 2.94
CA PHE A 86 8.10 8.98 2.01
C PHE A 86 8.64 7.75 2.73
N VAL A 87 8.59 6.61 2.05
CA VAL A 87 9.18 5.35 2.47
C VAL A 87 10.63 5.33 2.04
N ALA A 88 11.57 5.01 2.93
CA ALA A 88 12.97 4.92 2.57
C ALA A 88 13.21 3.89 1.45
N LEU A 89 14.21 4.13 0.59
CA LEU A 89 14.58 3.16 -0.42
C LEU A 89 15.09 1.89 0.25
N ALA A 90 14.51 0.74 -0.11
CA ALA A 90 14.87 -0.56 0.47
C ALA A 90 15.04 -1.62 -0.60
N ASP A 91 15.88 -2.61 -0.28
CA ASP A 91 16.07 -3.81 -1.08
C ASP A 91 15.07 -4.88 -0.61
N GLU A 92 13.85 -4.78 -1.10
CA GLU A 92 12.74 -5.66 -0.71
C GLU A 92 12.79 -6.97 -1.51
N VAL A 93 12.76 -8.10 -0.80
CA VAL A 93 12.68 -9.46 -1.37
C VAL A 93 11.69 -10.29 -0.57
N ASP A 94 11.10 -11.30 -1.22
CA ASP A 94 10.21 -12.27 -0.61
C ASP A 94 10.95 -13.57 -0.21
N GLY A 95 10.21 -14.53 0.34
CA GLY A 95 10.72 -15.84 0.76
C GLY A 95 11.15 -16.77 -0.37
N THR A 96 10.90 -16.42 -1.64
CA THR A 96 11.33 -17.27 -2.77
C THR A 96 12.84 -17.23 -3.00
N PHE A 97 13.52 -16.24 -2.42
CA PHE A 97 14.98 -16.10 -2.49
C PHE A 97 15.69 -16.86 -1.36
N GLY A 98 16.88 -17.37 -1.63
CA GLY A 98 17.69 -18.05 -0.61
C GLY A 98 18.15 -17.14 0.53
N ALA A 99 18.40 -17.71 1.71
CA ALA A 99 18.71 -16.99 2.96
C ALA A 99 19.80 -15.92 2.83
N LYS A 100 20.88 -16.22 2.08
CA LYS A 100 21.97 -15.25 1.83
C LYS A 100 21.47 -14.00 1.11
N ARG A 101 20.56 -14.14 0.13
CA ARG A 101 20.01 -13.02 -0.62
C ARG A 101 19.09 -12.16 0.24
N GLN A 102 18.29 -12.79 1.11
CA GLN A 102 17.42 -12.11 2.07
C GLN A 102 18.23 -11.33 3.10
N GLN A 103 19.32 -11.91 3.62
CA GLN A 103 20.24 -11.22 4.52
C GLN A 103 20.87 -9.99 3.85
N ASN A 104 21.42 -10.15 2.65
CA ASN A 104 21.98 -9.02 1.90
C ASN A 104 20.93 -7.92 1.65
N ALA A 105 19.67 -8.29 1.37
CA ALA A 105 18.60 -7.33 1.18
C ALA A 105 18.31 -6.50 2.43
N MET A 106 18.25 -7.17 3.58
CA MET A 106 18.09 -6.52 4.88
C MET A 106 19.26 -5.57 5.18
N GLU A 107 20.49 -6.02 5.00
CA GLU A 107 21.70 -5.21 5.23
C GLU A 107 21.76 -4.00 4.29
N ASN A 108 21.50 -4.19 2.99
CA ASN A 108 21.43 -3.11 2.00
C ASN A 108 20.37 -2.07 2.37
N SER A 109 19.20 -2.52 2.84
CA SER A 109 18.10 -1.62 3.23
C SER A 109 18.48 -0.72 4.40
N ILE A 110 19.27 -1.22 5.36
CA ILE A 110 19.79 -0.42 6.47
C ILE A 110 20.81 0.61 5.95
N VAL A 111 21.74 0.19 5.09
CA VAL A 111 22.74 1.11 4.49
C VAL A 111 22.06 2.20 3.68
N TRP A 112 21.06 1.86 2.87
CA TRP A 112 20.33 2.82 2.06
C TRP A 112 19.46 3.75 2.89
N LEU A 113 18.94 3.32 4.04
CA LEU A 113 18.27 4.20 4.98
C LEU A 113 19.24 5.27 5.52
N ASP A 114 20.44 4.86 5.94
CA ASP A 114 21.47 5.79 6.42
C ASP A 114 21.86 6.78 5.31
N GLU A 115 21.99 6.33 4.06
CA GLU A 115 22.24 7.20 2.90
C GLU A 115 21.08 8.18 2.66
N CYS A 116 19.83 7.70 2.68
CA CYS A 116 18.64 8.53 2.50
C CYS A 116 18.54 9.63 3.57
N LEU A 117 18.84 9.30 4.83
CA LEU A 117 18.87 10.26 5.93
C LEU A 117 19.95 11.33 5.73
N SER A 118 21.13 10.93 5.25
CA SER A 118 22.24 11.85 4.98
C SER A 118 21.98 12.82 3.82
N LEU A 119 21.15 12.41 2.86
CA LEU A 119 20.79 13.18 1.66
C LEU A 119 19.51 13.99 1.82
N ARG A 120 18.89 13.96 2.99
CA ARG A 120 17.70 14.76 3.29
C ARG A 120 18.07 16.24 3.32
N ASP A 121 17.36 17.05 2.56
CA ASP A 121 17.53 18.50 2.60
C ASP A 121 16.98 19.06 3.91
N PRO A 122 17.82 19.63 4.81
CA PRO A 122 17.36 20.20 6.07
C PRO A 122 16.57 21.50 5.89
N SER A 123 16.70 22.15 4.72
CA SER A 123 16.06 23.43 4.40
C SER A 123 14.72 23.28 3.68
N SER A 124 14.43 22.08 3.15
CA SER A 124 13.12 21.73 2.60
C SER A 124 12.14 21.41 3.73
N SER A 125 10.85 21.68 3.51
CA SER A 125 9.78 21.26 4.44
C SER A 125 9.99 19.79 4.84
N PRO A 126 9.97 19.43 6.14
CA PRO A 126 10.44 18.13 6.59
C PRO A 126 9.44 17.04 6.19
N SER A 127 9.60 16.48 4.99
CA SER A 127 8.92 15.26 4.58
C SER A 127 9.31 14.16 5.57
N ARG A 128 8.30 13.56 6.20
CA ARG A 128 8.52 12.48 7.18
C ARG A 128 9.10 11.25 6.49
N ILE A 129 10.08 10.60 7.11
CA ILE A 129 10.71 9.39 6.58
C ILE A 129 10.22 8.16 7.34
N PHE A 130 9.74 7.17 6.59
CA PHE A 130 9.41 5.85 7.12
C PHE A 130 10.53 4.86 6.81
N GLY A 131 11.11 4.25 7.84
CA GLY A 131 12.10 3.18 7.67
C GLY A 131 11.42 1.87 7.26
N VAL A 132 12.07 1.07 6.40
CA VAL A 132 11.48 -0.20 5.93
C VAL A 132 11.95 -1.37 6.79
N LEU A 133 11.00 -2.21 7.21
CA LEU A 133 11.25 -3.46 7.92
C LEU A 133 11.14 -4.62 6.93
N CYS A 134 12.26 -5.27 6.64
CA CYS A 134 12.36 -6.37 5.68
C CYS A 134 13.15 -7.56 6.27
N GLY A 135 13.48 -8.56 5.46
CA GLY A 135 14.12 -9.80 5.92
C GLY A 135 13.50 -11.09 5.41
N GLY A 136 12.62 -11.00 4.39
CA GLY A 136 11.99 -12.14 3.73
C GLY A 136 11.20 -13.04 4.69
N ASP A 137 11.40 -14.35 4.60
CA ASP A 137 10.71 -15.36 5.42
C ASP A 137 11.53 -15.84 6.63
N ILE A 138 12.62 -15.13 6.97
CA ILE A 138 13.52 -15.53 8.07
C ILE A 138 13.25 -14.66 9.32
N PRO A 139 12.68 -15.22 10.41
CA PRO A 139 12.30 -14.45 11.60
C PRO A 139 13.45 -13.66 12.23
N ARG A 140 14.65 -14.24 12.28
CA ARG A 140 15.83 -13.56 12.83
C ARG A 140 16.22 -12.33 12.02
N LEU A 141 16.09 -12.37 10.69
CA LEU A 141 16.39 -11.19 9.85
C LEU A 141 15.35 -10.10 10.03
N ARG A 142 14.07 -10.47 10.21
CA ARG A 142 12.98 -9.54 10.55
C ARG A 142 13.25 -8.81 11.85
N GLU A 143 13.65 -9.53 12.90
CA GLU A 143 14.01 -8.94 14.19
C GLU A 143 15.19 -7.98 14.06
N THR A 144 16.28 -8.42 13.43
CA THR A 144 17.45 -7.56 13.18
C THR A 144 17.08 -6.31 12.40
N SER A 145 16.27 -6.44 11.33
CA SER A 145 15.80 -5.30 10.56
C SER A 145 15.02 -4.31 11.42
N ALA A 146 14.11 -4.79 12.27
CA ALA A 146 13.34 -3.92 13.17
C ALA A 146 14.23 -3.20 14.19
N VAL A 147 15.10 -3.94 14.89
CA VAL A 147 16.00 -3.36 15.89
C VAL A 147 16.94 -2.33 15.25
N GLU A 148 17.57 -2.66 14.13
CA GLU A 148 18.52 -1.75 13.48
C GLU A 148 17.83 -0.53 12.88
N THR A 149 16.73 -0.70 12.14
CA THR A 149 16.00 0.43 11.56
C THR A 149 15.52 1.41 12.64
N CYS A 150 15.02 0.91 13.79
CA CYS A 150 14.52 1.76 14.88
C CYS A 150 15.61 2.51 15.66
N LYS A 151 16.91 2.23 15.44
CA LYS A 151 18.01 3.03 16.00
C LYS A 151 18.19 4.38 15.30
N ARG A 152 17.62 4.54 14.09
CA ARG A 152 17.76 5.76 13.28
C ARG A 152 16.68 6.78 13.62
N SER A 153 16.93 8.04 13.32
CA SER A 153 15.97 9.14 13.48
C SER A 153 14.93 9.13 12.37
N ILE A 154 13.91 8.28 12.51
CA ILE A 154 12.79 8.11 11.57
C ILE A 154 11.44 8.50 12.21
N ASP A 155 10.43 8.76 11.37
CA ASP A 155 9.11 9.23 11.79
C ASP A 155 8.06 8.09 11.84
N GLY A 156 8.41 6.90 11.38
CA GLY A 156 7.57 5.72 11.37
C GLY A 156 8.25 4.54 10.69
N VAL A 157 7.57 3.40 10.64
CA VAL A 157 8.08 2.19 9.97
C VAL A 157 7.07 1.63 8.98
N VAL A 158 7.59 1.08 7.89
CA VAL A 158 6.82 0.34 6.89
C VAL A 158 7.18 -1.14 6.99
N ILE A 159 6.17 -1.98 7.16
CA ILE A 159 6.30 -3.43 7.15
C ILE A 159 6.14 -3.89 5.69
N SER A 160 7.24 -4.29 5.08
CA SER A 160 7.27 -4.78 3.69
C SER A 160 7.46 -6.30 3.62
N GLY A 161 7.27 -6.90 2.44
CA GLY A 161 7.50 -8.32 2.17
C GLY A 161 6.47 -9.23 2.83
N LEU A 162 5.26 -8.70 3.07
CA LEU A 162 4.06 -9.43 3.51
C LEU A 162 2.93 -9.12 2.51
N GLY A 163 1.87 -9.92 2.51
CA GLY A 163 0.73 -9.88 1.60
C GLY A 163 1.00 -10.47 0.21
N GLY A 164 2.13 -11.16 0.02
CA GLY A 164 2.66 -11.57 -1.29
C GLY A 164 2.75 -13.08 -1.52
N GLY A 165 2.37 -13.90 -0.54
CA GLY A 165 2.39 -15.36 -0.65
C GLY A 165 2.88 -16.09 0.61
N GLU A 166 3.18 -15.36 1.68
CA GLU A 166 3.49 -15.94 2.98
C GLU A 166 2.26 -16.57 3.64
N THR A 167 2.49 -17.46 4.61
CA THR A 167 1.42 -18.06 5.40
C THR A 167 0.87 -17.06 6.43
N LEU A 168 -0.40 -17.24 6.83
CA LEU A 168 -1.03 -16.41 7.85
C LEU A 168 -0.29 -16.51 9.19
N GLU A 169 0.16 -17.71 9.55
CA GLU A 169 0.90 -17.99 10.78
C GLU A 169 2.22 -17.22 10.79
N PHE A 170 2.95 -17.21 9.67
CA PHE A 170 4.20 -16.46 9.56
C PHE A 170 3.95 -14.96 9.68
N ARG A 171 2.93 -14.44 8.99
CA ARG A 171 2.54 -13.03 9.10
C ARG A 171 2.25 -12.65 10.55
N HIS A 172 1.44 -13.44 11.24
CA HIS A 172 1.09 -13.19 12.65
C HIS A 172 2.33 -13.20 13.54
N GLN A 173 3.24 -14.17 13.36
CA GLN A 173 4.50 -14.24 14.09
C GLN A 173 5.35 -12.97 13.89
N VAL A 174 5.45 -12.47 12.66
CA VAL A 174 6.20 -11.24 12.35
C VAL A 174 5.54 -10.01 12.99
N LEU A 175 4.21 -9.90 12.94
CA LEU A 175 3.50 -8.77 13.54
C LEU A 175 3.62 -8.77 15.08
N GLU A 176 3.51 -9.93 15.73
CA GLU A 176 3.73 -10.06 17.18
C GLU A 176 5.16 -9.71 17.61
N LEU A 177 6.15 -10.09 16.79
CA LEU A 177 7.54 -9.71 16.99
C LEU A 177 7.68 -8.17 16.93
N TYR A 178 7.11 -7.53 15.91
CA TYR A 178 7.19 -6.08 15.74
C TYR A 178 6.42 -5.30 16.79
N ALA A 179 5.33 -5.85 17.33
CA ALA A 179 4.62 -5.26 18.46
C ALA A 179 5.52 -5.13 19.71
N LYS A 180 6.48 -6.04 19.88
CA LYS A 180 7.42 -6.06 21.02
C LYS A 180 8.67 -5.20 20.78
N VAL A 181 9.16 -5.19 19.55
CA VAL A 181 10.48 -4.62 19.19
C VAL A 181 10.38 -3.18 18.70
N VAL A 182 9.34 -2.83 17.94
CA VAL A 182 9.19 -1.49 17.37
C VAL A 182 8.64 -0.54 18.45
N PRO A 183 9.31 0.60 18.72
CA PRO A 183 8.83 1.61 19.66
C PRO A 183 7.38 2.03 19.38
N THR A 184 6.56 2.14 20.42
CA THR A 184 5.13 2.52 20.29
C THR A 184 4.91 3.93 19.76
N ALA A 185 5.92 4.80 19.87
CA ALA A 185 5.89 6.14 19.30
C ALA A 185 6.01 6.17 17.76
N LEU A 186 6.49 5.09 17.14
CA LEU A 186 6.65 4.98 15.69
C LEU A 186 5.41 4.30 15.08
N PRO A 187 4.62 5.00 14.23
CA PRO A 187 3.49 4.40 13.55
C PRO A 187 3.95 3.30 12.59
N ARG A 188 3.20 2.20 12.57
CA ARG A 188 3.46 1.00 11.76
C ARG A 188 2.51 0.96 10.56
N LEU A 189 3.07 1.11 9.37
CA LEU A 189 2.36 1.04 8.10
C LEU A 189 2.57 -0.33 7.44
N LEU A 190 1.51 -1.09 7.22
CA LEU A 190 1.57 -2.40 6.56
C LEU A 190 1.21 -2.30 5.07
N LEU A 191 2.05 -2.88 4.21
CA LEU A 191 1.81 -2.93 2.77
C LEU A 191 1.02 -4.20 2.38
N ASN A 192 0.29 -4.11 1.26
CA ASN A 192 -0.35 -5.23 0.52
C ASN A 192 -1.43 -6.03 1.25
N VAL A 193 -1.60 -5.89 2.56
CA VAL A 193 -2.72 -6.49 3.30
C VAL A 193 -3.94 -5.57 3.21
N GLY A 194 -5.04 -6.08 2.66
CA GLY A 194 -6.27 -5.31 2.52
C GLY A 194 -7.57 -6.11 2.63
N ASN A 195 -7.49 -7.45 2.73
CA ASN A 195 -8.67 -8.23 3.06
C ASN A 195 -9.19 -7.76 4.44
N PRO A 196 -10.50 -7.46 4.59
CA PRO A 196 -11.04 -6.90 5.82
C PRO A 196 -10.70 -7.70 7.09
N LEU A 197 -10.75 -9.04 7.02
CA LEU A 197 -10.45 -9.89 8.18
C LEU A 197 -8.95 -9.84 8.54
N GLU A 198 -8.09 -9.81 7.54
CA GLU A 198 -6.65 -9.71 7.73
C GLU A 198 -6.25 -8.32 8.25
N VAL A 199 -6.93 -7.27 7.79
CA VAL A 199 -6.75 -5.90 8.30
C VAL A 199 -7.10 -5.86 9.79
N LEU A 200 -8.23 -6.44 10.21
CA LEU A 200 -8.62 -6.50 11.63
C LEU A 200 -7.60 -7.27 12.47
N ALA A 201 -7.11 -8.42 11.97
CA ALA A 201 -6.07 -9.19 12.65
C ALA A 201 -4.77 -8.38 12.79
N ALA A 202 -4.35 -7.68 11.74
CA ALA A 202 -3.15 -6.85 11.76
C ALA A 202 -3.28 -5.64 12.71
N VAL A 203 -4.45 -4.99 12.77
CA VAL A 203 -4.75 -3.92 13.75
C VAL A 203 -4.64 -4.47 15.17
N ALA A 204 -5.21 -5.66 15.43
CA ALA A 204 -5.10 -6.30 16.75
C ALA A 204 -3.64 -6.60 17.16
N SER A 205 -2.75 -6.79 16.17
CA SER A 205 -1.30 -6.94 16.37
C SER A 205 -0.51 -5.63 16.39
N GLY A 206 -1.18 -4.47 16.43
CA GLY A 206 -0.54 -3.16 16.60
C GLY A 206 -0.12 -2.45 15.30
N VAL A 207 -0.70 -2.81 14.16
CA VAL A 207 -0.55 -2.06 12.90
C VAL A 207 -1.47 -0.83 12.91
N ASP A 208 -0.92 0.33 12.55
CA ASP A 208 -1.61 1.62 12.65
C ASP A 208 -2.23 2.09 11.33
N ALA A 209 -1.62 1.72 10.20
CA ALA A 209 -2.06 2.15 8.87
C ALA A 209 -1.80 1.08 7.82
N PHE A 210 -2.52 1.16 6.69
CA PHE A 210 -2.43 0.21 5.59
C PHE A 210 -2.25 0.93 4.26
N MET A 211 -1.37 0.41 3.42
CA MET A 211 -1.25 0.77 2.01
C MET A 211 -1.58 -0.47 1.19
N SER A 212 -2.81 -0.51 0.65
CA SER A 212 -3.33 -1.69 -0.06
C SER A 212 -4.03 -1.32 -1.36
N SER A 213 -3.75 -2.10 -2.40
CA SER A 213 -4.44 -2.08 -3.67
C SER A 213 -5.73 -2.91 -3.64
N TYR A 214 -6.10 -3.50 -2.50
CA TYR A 214 -7.22 -4.44 -2.40
C TYR A 214 -8.55 -3.89 -2.92
N PRO A 215 -9.02 -2.66 -2.55
CA PRO A 215 -10.24 -2.11 -3.11
C PRO A 215 -10.16 -1.96 -4.64
N TYR A 216 -9.02 -1.48 -5.16
CA TYR A 216 -8.78 -1.36 -6.60
C TYR A 216 -8.82 -2.72 -7.30
N ILE A 217 -8.17 -3.75 -6.75
CA ILE A 217 -8.17 -5.11 -7.29
C ILE A 217 -9.59 -5.68 -7.29
N VAL A 218 -10.33 -5.52 -6.20
CA VAL A 218 -11.73 -5.96 -6.08
C VAL A 218 -12.59 -5.32 -7.15
N SER A 219 -12.53 -4.00 -7.34
CA SER A 219 -13.26 -3.29 -8.40
C SER A 219 -12.82 -3.76 -9.80
N LYS A 220 -11.52 -3.88 -10.06
CA LYS A 220 -10.98 -4.33 -11.35
C LYS A 220 -11.49 -5.72 -11.74
N PHE A 221 -11.69 -6.61 -10.76
CA PHE A 221 -12.23 -7.94 -10.98
C PHE A 221 -13.77 -8.01 -10.90
N ALA A 222 -14.46 -6.86 -10.94
CA ALA A 222 -15.91 -6.72 -10.88
C ALA A 222 -16.55 -7.27 -9.60
N TYR A 223 -15.82 -7.19 -8.49
CA TYR A 223 -16.36 -7.43 -7.17
C TYR A 223 -16.76 -6.12 -6.51
N ALA A 224 -17.78 -6.16 -5.66
CA ALA A 224 -18.10 -5.08 -4.74
C ALA A 224 -17.92 -5.56 -3.29
N LEU A 225 -17.34 -4.72 -2.44
CA LEU A 225 -17.26 -4.96 -1.00
C LEU A 225 -18.63 -4.75 -0.37
N VAL A 226 -19.12 -5.72 0.40
CA VAL A 226 -20.48 -5.71 0.97
C VAL A 226 -20.52 -6.09 2.45
N PHE A 227 -19.54 -5.62 3.22
CA PHE A 227 -19.48 -5.82 4.67
C PHE A 227 -19.62 -4.50 5.43
N TRP A 228 -20.09 -4.56 6.68
CA TRP A 228 -20.23 -3.43 7.59
C TRP A 228 -19.37 -3.64 8.84
N ILE A 229 -18.73 -2.56 9.34
CA ILE A 229 -17.95 -2.56 10.58
C ILE A 229 -18.81 -2.09 11.79
N GLY A 230 -19.93 -1.40 11.54
CA GLY A 230 -20.62 -0.60 12.56
C GLY A 230 -21.99 -1.08 13.05
N SER A 231 -22.55 -2.17 12.54
CA SER A 231 -23.79 -2.71 13.13
C SER A 231 -23.94 -4.21 12.95
N PRO A 232 -24.01 -5.00 14.03
CA PRO A 232 -24.70 -6.27 14.02
C PRO A 232 -26.20 -5.98 14.17
N SER A 233 -26.87 -5.45 13.13
CA SER A 233 -28.32 -5.28 13.19
C SER A 233 -29.00 -5.70 11.88
N THR A 234 -29.68 -6.84 11.98
CA THR A 234 -31.06 -7.03 11.50
C THR A 234 -31.34 -6.91 10.00
N SER A 235 -30.39 -7.28 9.13
CA SER A 235 -30.77 -7.82 7.83
C SER A 235 -30.61 -9.34 7.85
N ASN A 236 -31.56 -10.02 8.50
CA ASN A 236 -31.95 -11.35 8.04
C ASN A 236 -32.59 -11.18 6.65
N GLU A 237 -31.77 -10.86 5.64
CA GLU A 237 -32.19 -10.85 4.25
C GLU A 237 -32.39 -12.32 3.83
N PRO A 238 -33.60 -12.72 3.42
CA PRO A 238 -33.80 -14.03 2.84
C PRO A 238 -33.01 -14.10 1.53
N GLY A 239 -31.99 -14.97 1.48
CA GLY A 239 -31.19 -15.22 0.28
C GLY A 239 -29.71 -14.82 0.37
N SER A 240 -29.24 -14.22 1.48
CA SER A 240 -27.80 -14.16 1.78
C SER A 240 -27.39 -15.51 2.37
N SER A 241 -27.01 -16.46 1.50
CA SER A 241 -26.58 -17.80 1.92
C SER A 241 -25.24 -17.79 2.67
N ASP A 242 -24.57 -16.65 2.77
CA ASP A 242 -23.28 -16.55 3.44
C ASP A 242 -23.11 -15.20 4.15
N LYS A 243 -23.48 -15.17 5.43
CA LYS A 243 -23.25 -14.01 6.32
C LYS A 243 -21.76 -13.69 6.51
N SER A 244 -20.85 -14.55 6.02
CA SER A 244 -19.40 -14.33 6.06
C SER A 244 -18.82 -13.65 4.82
N ALA A 245 -19.62 -13.50 3.75
CA ALA A 245 -19.12 -12.95 2.50
C ALA A 245 -18.82 -11.45 2.61
N THR A 246 -17.55 -11.07 2.48
CA THR A 246 -17.11 -9.67 2.47
C THR A 246 -17.23 -8.98 1.12
N LYS A 247 -17.51 -9.75 0.05
CA LYS A 247 -17.62 -9.25 -1.32
C LYS A 247 -18.58 -10.07 -2.16
N ILE A 248 -19.13 -9.46 -3.21
CA ILE A 248 -19.98 -10.12 -4.22
C ILE A 248 -19.39 -9.95 -5.62
N ASN A 249 -19.53 -10.96 -6.48
CA ASN A 249 -19.14 -10.87 -7.89
C ASN A 249 -20.30 -10.33 -8.73
N LEU A 250 -20.19 -9.09 -9.21
CA LEU A 250 -21.26 -8.44 -9.96
C LEU A 250 -21.43 -8.98 -11.38
N ARG A 251 -20.57 -9.90 -11.85
CA ARG A 251 -20.80 -10.66 -13.09
C ARG A 251 -21.76 -11.84 -12.93
N ASP A 252 -22.09 -12.24 -11.69
CA ASP A 252 -22.98 -13.37 -11.48
C ASP A 252 -24.38 -13.08 -12.03
N LYS A 253 -24.94 -14.02 -12.79
CA LYS A 253 -26.27 -13.89 -13.42
C LYS A 253 -27.38 -13.59 -12.42
N LYS A 254 -27.26 -14.03 -11.17
CA LYS A 254 -28.23 -13.75 -10.10
C LYS A 254 -28.45 -12.25 -9.83
N TYR A 255 -27.53 -11.39 -10.27
CA TYR A 255 -27.63 -9.94 -10.12
C TYR A 255 -28.26 -9.24 -11.34
N ASP A 256 -28.57 -9.93 -12.44
CA ASP A 256 -29.10 -9.32 -13.68
C ASP A 256 -30.43 -8.55 -13.49
N ARG A 257 -31.21 -8.92 -12.48
CA ARG A 257 -32.50 -8.32 -12.11
C ARG A 257 -32.54 -7.89 -10.64
N ASP A 258 -31.41 -7.90 -9.95
CA ASP A 258 -31.34 -7.48 -8.54
C ASP A 258 -31.35 -5.93 -8.45
N MET A 259 -32.53 -5.37 -8.17
CA MET A 259 -32.74 -3.92 -8.05
C MET A 259 -32.22 -3.32 -6.74
N ARG A 260 -31.67 -4.12 -5.84
CA ARG A 260 -31.08 -3.63 -4.57
C ARG A 260 -29.76 -2.86 -4.84
N PRO A 261 -29.37 -1.95 -3.94
CA PRO A 261 -28.04 -1.33 -3.98
C PRO A 261 -26.93 -2.36 -3.75
N LEU A 262 -25.67 -2.02 -4.03
CA LEU A 262 -24.52 -2.89 -3.73
C LEU A 262 -24.52 -3.29 -2.25
N LEU A 263 -24.56 -2.28 -1.37
CA LEU A 263 -24.62 -2.43 0.07
C LEU A 263 -25.74 -1.55 0.65
N PRO A 264 -26.80 -2.13 1.24
CA PRO A 264 -27.85 -1.35 1.90
C PRO A 264 -27.29 -0.41 2.97
N GLY A 265 -27.78 0.84 2.99
CA GLY A 265 -27.35 1.88 3.93
C GLY A 265 -26.02 2.55 3.59
N CYS A 266 -25.31 2.12 2.54
CA CYS A 266 -24.07 2.78 2.12
C CYS A 266 -24.37 4.14 1.45
N PRO A 267 -23.75 5.24 1.90
CA PRO A 267 -24.02 6.58 1.38
C PRO A 267 -23.24 6.90 0.08
N CYS A 268 -22.48 5.95 -0.49
CA CYS A 268 -21.70 6.22 -1.69
C CYS A 268 -22.60 6.48 -2.91
N PHE A 269 -22.04 7.15 -3.92
CA PHE A 269 -22.77 7.51 -5.15
C PHE A 269 -23.40 6.28 -5.83
N ALA A 270 -22.65 5.18 -5.96
CA ALA A 270 -23.14 3.96 -6.58
C ALA A 270 -24.31 3.32 -5.84
N CYS A 271 -24.26 3.24 -4.50
CA CYS A 271 -25.34 2.64 -3.71
C CYS A 271 -26.59 3.50 -3.64
N THR A 272 -26.46 4.82 -3.77
CA THR A 272 -27.59 5.76 -3.66
C THR A 272 -28.32 5.99 -4.98
N HIS A 273 -27.65 5.78 -6.13
CA HIS A 273 -28.20 6.07 -7.45
C HIS A 273 -28.37 4.84 -8.35
N HIS A 274 -27.73 3.72 -8.03
CA HIS A 274 -27.68 2.56 -8.91
C HIS A 274 -27.99 1.23 -8.19
N SER A 275 -28.43 0.26 -8.97
CA SER A 275 -28.69 -1.11 -8.51
C SER A 275 -27.58 -2.07 -8.93
N ARG A 276 -27.54 -3.24 -8.28
CA ARG A 276 -26.68 -4.36 -8.69
C ARG A 276 -26.97 -4.77 -10.15
N ALA A 277 -28.23 -4.77 -10.56
CA ALA A 277 -28.64 -5.03 -11.94
C ALA A 277 -28.06 -4.03 -12.94
N TYR A 278 -28.04 -2.75 -12.61
CA TYR A 278 -27.44 -1.74 -13.48
C TYR A 278 -25.93 -1.96 -13.65
N ILE A 279 -25.21 -2.22 -12.56
CA ILE A 279 -23.77 -2.45 -12.63
C ILE A 279 -23.46 -3.78 -13.35
N ASN A 280 -24.24 -4.83 -13.10
CA ASN A 280 -24.15 -6.08 -13.86
C ASN A 280 -24.34 -5.84 -15.38
N HIS A 281 -25.32 -5.02 -15.76
CA HIS A 281 -25.53 -4.63 -17.15
C HIS A 281 -24.31 -3.91 -17.72
N LEU A 282 -23.79 -2.87 -17.05
CA LEU A 282 -22.61 -2.12 -17.50
C LEU A 282 -21.39 -3.04 -17.71
N LEU A 283 -21.17 -3.98 -16.77
CA LEU A 283 -20.10 -4.97 -16.88
C LEU A 283 -20.26 -5.89 -18.10
N ASN A 284 -21.50 -6.30 -18.41
CA ASN A 284 -21.81 -7.19 -19.54
C ASN A 284 -21.71 -6.48 -20.90
N VAL A 285 -21.99 -5.17 -20.95
CA VAL A 285 -21.81 -4.36 -22.16
C VAL A 285 -20.41 -3.73 -22.27
N HIS A 286 -19.49 -4.11 -21.37
CA HIS A 286 -18.11 -3.63 -21.33
C HIS A 286 -17.95 -2.11 -21.21
N GLU A 287 -18.86 -1.48 -20.47
CA GLU A 287 -18.84 -0.03 -20.25
C GLU A 287 -17.92 0.32 -19.04
N MET A 288 -17.05 1.32 -19.19
CA MET A 288 -16.00 1.62 -18.22
C MET A 288 -16.50 2.25 -16.91
N LEU A 289 -17.67 2.90 -16.91
CA LEU A 289 -18.36 3.44 -15.74
C LEU A 289 -18.58 2.35 -14.69
N ALA A 290 -18.72 1.09 -15.09
CA ALA A 290 -18.82 -0.03 -14.16
C ALA A 290 -17.65 -0.10 -13.16
N ASN A 291 -16.44 0.29 -13.57
CA ASN A 291 -15.25 0.28 -12.71
C ASN A 291 -15.11 1.57 -11.88
N ILE A 292 -15.81 2.63 -12.28
CA ILE A 292 -15.82 3.93 -11.58
C ILE A 292 -16.82 3.90 -10.42
N LEU A 293 -17.97 3.24 -10.62
CA LEU A 293 -19.03 3.02 -9.62
C LEU A 293 -18.64 1.97 -8.57
#